data_AF-A0A7W0Y5T1-F1
#
_entry.id   AF-A0A7W0Y5T1-F1
#
_cell.length_a   1.000
_cell.length_b   1.000
_cell.length_c   1.000
_cell.angle_alpha   90.00
_cell.angle_beta   90.00
_cell.angle_gamma   90.00
#
_symmetry.space_group_name_H-M   'P 1'
#
loop_
_entity.id
_entity.type
_entity.pdbx_description
1 polymer ?
#
loop_
_entity_poly.entity_id
_entity_poly.type
_entity_poly.pdbx_seq_one_letter_code
_entity_poly.pdbx_strand_id
1 'polypeptide(L)'
;MATPSAPPPLPQPKTSGMAIAGFVLSFLCGLLGLIFSAIALNECKKSKGLVKGEGLAIAGIAISIATLVLGVLAAIAIPSFMGYMHKAKRSEAQLSLDRLGRSIRARYIETAAFPDATAPLTPERACCEQPMGKCPSNFADWTAPAWQDVDFAPFESGRFQYRYTSTAARFEAEAIGDLDCDGTMITYRLVVDAVDGNPHAQVTPPTTQD
;
A
#
# COMPACT_ATOMS: atom_id res chain seq x y z
N MET A 1 79.64 -21.16 22.29
CA MET A 1 78.76 -19.99 22.07
C MET A 1 77.33 -20.47 22.23
N ALA A 2 76.64 -20.11 23.31
CA ALA A 2 75.23 -20.43 23.49
C ALA A 2 74.40 -19.37 22.75
N THR A 3 73.51 -19.80 21.87
CA THR A 3 72.54 -18.93 21.19
C THR A 3 71.46 -18.49 22.17
N PRO A 4 71.00 -17.22 22.14
CA PRO A 4 69.91 -16.76 23.00
C PRO A 4 68.58 -17.43 22.58
N SER A 5 67.90 -18.05 23.55
CA SER A 5 66.56 -18.63 23.35
C SER A 5 65.52 -17.54 23.15
N ALA A 6 64.67 -17.72 22.13
CA ALA A 6 63.59 -16.79 21.83
C ALA A 6 62.59 -16.72 23.01
N PRO A 7 62.10 -15.51 23.38
CA PRO A 7 61.12 -15.38 24.44
C PRO A 7 59.80 -16.09 24.07
N PRO A 8 59.08 -16.64 25.06
CA PRO A 8 57.84 -17.37 24.82
C PRO A 8 56.79 -16.47 24.14
N PRO A 9 55.95 -17.02 23.22
CA PRO A 9 54.90 -16.25 22.59
C PRO A 9 53.91 -15.74 23.63
N LEU A 10 53.65 -14.43 23.63
CA LEU A 10 52.64 -13.86 24.53
C LEU A 10 51.25 -14.41 24.18
N PRO A 11 50.40 -14.72 25.19
CA PRO A 11 49.01 -15.13 24.97
C PRO A 11 48.27 -14.07 24.14
N GLN A 12 47.84 -14.44 22.93
CA GLN A 12 47.08 -13.53 22.06
C GLN A 12 45.61 -13.51 22.51
N PRO A 13 45.03 -12.33 22.83
CA PRO A 13 43.63 -12.22 23.21
C PRO A 13 42.73 -12.62 22.05
N LYS A 14 41.75 -13.50 22.30
CA LYS A 14 40.81 -13.99 21.28
C LYS A 14 39.56 -13.09 21.25
N THR A 15 39.06 -12.77 20.07
CA THR A 15 37.84 -11.95 19.92
C THR A 15 36.59 -12.80 20.21
N SER A 16 35.61 -12.29 20.96
CA SER A 16 34.37 -13.04 21.26
C SER A 16 33.55 -13.24 19.98
N GLY A 17 33.27 -14.50 19.64
CA GLY A 17 32.37 -14.84 18.53
C GLY A 17 30.94 -14.33 18.74
N MET A 18 30.51 -14.19 20.00
CA MET A 18 29.20 -13.63 20.36
C MET A 18 29.13 -12.12 20.09
N ALA A 19 30.24 -11.39 20.20
CA ALA A 19 30.28 -9.96 19.87
C ALA A 19 30.08 -9.74 18.36
N ILE A 20 30.70 -10.57 17.53
CA ILE A 20 30.55 -10.52 16.07
C ILE A 20 29.12 -10.94 15.69
N ALA A 21 28.61 -12.03 16.26
CA ALA A 21 27.25 -12.50 16.00
C ALA A 21 26.19 -11.47 16.40
N GLY A 22 26.32 -10.85 17.58
CA GLY A 22 25.42 -9.80 18.05
C GLY A 22 25.44 -8.56 17.16
N PHE A 23 26.62 -8.15 16.69
CA PHE A 23 26.75 -7.04 15.75
C PHE A 23 26.07 -7.33 14.40
N VAL A 24 26.29 -8.50 13.81
CA VAL A 24 25.65 -8.88 12.54
C VAL A 24 24.13 -9.02 12.70
N LEU A 25 23.67 -9.66 13.78
CA LEU A 25 22.25 -9.86 14.06
C LEU A 25 21.51 -8.55 14.40
N SER A 26 22.20 -7.53 14.89
CA SER A 26 21.58 -6.22 15.18
C SER A 26 20.95 -5.55 13.96
N PHE A 27 21.42 -5.87 12.74
CA PHE A 27 20.87 -5.37 11.49
C PHE A 27 19.68 -6.18 10.97
N LEU A 28 19.59 -7.47 11.29
CA LEU A 28 18.51 -8.35 10.80
C LEU A 28 17.35 -8.46 11.78
N CYS A 29 17.65 -8.55 13.07
CA CYS A 29 16.67 -8.75 14.13
C CYS A 29 17.13 -8.04 15.39
N GLY A 30 16.57 -6.85 15.64
CA GLY A 30 16.95 -5.99 16.77
C GLY A 30 16.91 -6.71 18.11
N LEU A 31 15.92 -7.58 18.33
CA LEU A 31 15.76 -8.39 19.55
C LEU A 31 16.89 -9.41 19.75
N LEU A 32 17.24 -10.19 18.72
CA LEU A 32 18.33 -11.16 18.82
C LEU A 32 19.69 -10.46 18.93
N GLY A 33 19.92 -9.42 18.13
CA GLY A 33 21.14 -8.61 18.19
C GLY A 33 21.38 -8.04 19.59
N LEU A 34 20.32 -7.53 20.24
CA LEU A 34 20.40 -6.99 21.61
C LEU A 34 20.83 -8.06 22.61
N ILE A 35 20.23 -9.26 22.54
CA ILE A 35 20.50 -10.36 23.47
C ILE A 35 21.96 -10.84 23.32
N PHE A 36 22.42 -11.10 22.09
CA PHE A 36 23.78 -11.57 21.84
C PHE A 36 24.83 -10.51 22.21
N SER A 37 24.58 -9.24 21.91
CA SER A 37 25.48 -8.15 22.30
C SER A 37 25.53 -7.92 23.81
N ALA A 38 24.41 -8.10 24.53
CA ALA A 38 24.40 -8.04 26.00
C ALA A 38 25.19 -9.18 26.65
N ILE A 39 25.06 -10.41 26.14
CA ILE A 39 25.84 -11.57 26.60
C ILE A 39 27.33 -11.35 26.32
N ALA A 40 27.68 -10.89 25.12
CA ALA A 40 29.07 -10.60 24.73
C ALA A 40 29.73 -9.54 25.63
N LEU A 41 28.97 -8.52 26.04
CA LEU A 41 29.43 -7.50 26.99
C LEU A 41 29.69 -8.08 28.38
N ASN A 42 28.81 -8.95 28.87
CA ASN A 42 28.99 -9.61 30.17
C ASN A 42 30.20 -10.59 30.14
N GLU A 43 30.41 -11.28 29.02
CA GLU A 43 31.58 -12.13 28.80
C GLU A 43 32.88 -11.30 28.81
N CYS A 44 32.95 -10.23 28.03
CA CYS A 44 34.13 -9.36 27.95
C CYS A 44 34.49 -8.74 29.33
N LYS A 45 33.48 -8.32 30.10
CA LYS A 45 33.68 -7.80 31.46
C LYS A 45 34.19 -8.86 32.45
N LYS A 46 33.76 -10.12 32.32
CA LYS A 46 34.22 -11.22 33.19
C LYS A 46 35.61 -11.76 32.80
N SER A 47 36.01 -11.63 31.54
CA SER A 47 37.24 -12.25 31.01
C SER A 47 38.56 -11.57 31.39
N LYS A 48 38.56 -10.48 32.19
CA LYS A 48 39.77 -9.78 32.71
C LYS A 48 40.87 -9.55 31.65
N GLY A 49 40.51 -9.22 30.41
CA GLY A 49 41.45 -8.93 29.31
C GLY A 49 41.80 -10.10 28.36
N LEU A 50 41.32 -11.32 28.62
CA LEU A 50 41.55 -12.49 27.73
C LEU A 50 40.69 -12.47 26.46
N VAL A 51 39.56 -11.76 26.49
CA VAL A 51 38.58 -11.68 25.40
C VAL A 51 38.42 -10.23 24.95
N LYS A 52 38.57 -9.99 23.65
CA LYS A 52 38.44 -8.65 23.03
C LYS A 52 37.09 -8.55 22.31
N GLY A 53 36.43 -7.39 22.34
CA GLY A 53 35.13 -7.21 21.67
C GLY A 53 34.16 -6.24 22.36
N GLU A 54 34.54 -5.62 23.47
CA GLU A 54 33.66 -4.72 24.23
C GLU A 54 33.08 -3.58 23.38
N GLY A 55 33.90 -2.88 22.59
CA GLY A 55 33.42 -1.83 21.69
C GLY A 55 32.45 -2.32 20.62
N LEU A 56 32.65 -3.54 20.11
CA LEU A 56 31.77 -4.16 19.12
C LEU A 56 30.42 -4.57 19.74
N ALA A 57 30.45 -5.07 20.97
CA ALA A 57 29.25 -5.40 21.74
C ALA A 57 28.44 -4.12 22.09
N ILE A 58 29.11 -3.04 22.50
CA ILE A 58 28.44 -1.74 22.75
C ILE A 58 27.81 -1.20 21.46
N ALA A 59 28.54 -1.25 20.34
CA ALA A 59 28.01 -0.84 19.04
C ALA A 59 26.77 -1.67 18.64
N GLY A 60 26.81 -2.99 18.85
CA GLY A 60 25.67 -3.87 18.60
C GLY A 60 24.44 -3.52 19.45
N ILE A 61 24.61 -3.22 20.75
CA ILE A 61 23.50 -2.75 21.60
C ILE A 61 22.94 -1.42 21.09
N ALA A 62 23.79 -0.45 20.77
CA ALA A 62 23.35 0.86 20.30
C ALA A 62 22.56 0.76 18.98
N ILE A 63 23.05 -0.03 18.03
CA ILE A 63 22.37 -0.29 16.75
C ILE A 63 21.05 -1.02 16.98
N SER A 64 21.01 -2.04 17.84
CA SER A 64 19.78 -2.78 18.17
C SER A 64 18.71 -1.89 18.81
N ILE A 65 19.09 -0.96 19.70
CA ILE A 65 18.13 -0.03 20.30
C ILE A 65 17.63 0.95 19.25
N ALA A 66 18.52 1.52 18.43
CA ALA A 66 18.15 2.45 17.37
C ALA A 66 17.21 1.80 16.34
N THR A 67 17.49 0.57 15.90
CA THR A 67 16.64 -0.17 14.95
C THR A 67 15.28 -0.52 15.55
N LEU A 68 15.23 -0.85 16.84
CA LEU A 68 13.97 -1.11 17.55
C LEU A 68 13.10 0.14 17.65
N VAL A 69 13.68 1.29 18.03
CA VAL A 69 12.95 2.56 18.09
C VAL A 69 12.42 2.96 16.71
N LEU A 70 13.26 2.88 15.67
CA LEU A 70 12.84 3.16 14.30
C LEU A 70 11.76 2.19 13.83
N GLY A 71 11.84 0.90 14.20
CA GLY A 71 10.83 -0.11 13.89
C GLY A 71 9.47 0.19 14.50
N VAL A 72 9.43 0.64 15.76
CA VAL A 72 8.19 1.03 16.44
C VAL A 72 7.57 2.28 15.78
N LEU A 73 8.40 3.28 15.46
CA LEU A 73 7.92 4.48 14.77
C LEU A 73 7.37 4.15 13.37
N ALA A 74 8.06 3.30 12.63
CA ALA A 74 7.61 2.82 11.32
C ALA A 74 6.30 2.03 11.44
N ALA A 75 6.14 1.18 12.46
CA ALA A 75 4.91 0.41 12.67
C ALA A 75 3.68 1.30 12.93
N ILE A 76 3.86 2.47 13.55
CA ILE A 76 2.78 3.45 13.77
C ILE A 76 2.56 4.32 12.52
N ALA A 77 3.63 4.71 11.83
CA ALA A 77 3.57 5.62 10.69
C ALA A 77 3.10 4.96 9.37
N ILE A 78 3.44 3.69 9.14
CA ILE A 78 3.11 2.99 7.88
C ILE A 78 1.59 2.86 7.69
N PRO A 79 0.78 2.43 8.68
CA PRO A 79 -0.67 2.36 8.53
C PRO A 79 -1.31 3.71 8.24
N SER A 80 -0.89 4.77 8.95
CA SER A 80 -1.45 6.11 8.73
C SER A 80 -1.09 6.64 7.34
N PHE A 81 0.15 6.44 6.90
CA PHE A 81 0.61 6.82 5.57
C PHE A 81 -0.15 6.09 4.46
N MET A 82 -0.42 4.79 4.61
CA MET A 82 -1.20 4.01 3.65
C MET A 82 -2.63 4.55 3.51
N GLY A 83 -3.30 4.91 4.61
CA GLY A 83 -4.62 5.55 4.58
C GLY A 83 -4.61 6.89 3.82
N TYR A 84 -3.60 7.73 4.04
CA TYR A 84 -3.44 8.98 3.26
C TYR A 84 -3.24 8.72 1.76
N MET A 85 -2.44 7.70 1.41
CA MET A 85 -2.25 7.31 0.01
C MET A 85 -3.53 6.78 -0.65
N HIS A 86 -4.42 6.13 0.11
CA HIS A 86 -5.69 5.66 -0.39
C HIS A 86 -6.66 6.81 -0.68
N LYS A 87 -6.71 7.85 0.17
CA LYS A 87 -7.49 9.08 -0.09
C LYS A 87 -7.07 9.78 -1.38
N ALA A 88 -5.80 9.73 -1.76
CA ALA A 88 -5.32 10.28 -3.02
C ALA A 88 -5.88 9.55 -4.27
N LYS A 89 -6.44 8.35 -4.11
CA LYS A 89 -7.07 7.60 -5.21
C LYS A 89 -8.50 8.04 -5.52
N ARG A 90 -9.06 9.01 -4.79
CA ARG A 90 -10.34 9.66 -5.11
C ARG A 90 -10.42 10.20 -6.54
N SER A 91 -9.30 10.68 -7.08
CA SER A 91 -9.23 11.18 -8.46
C SER A 91 -9.51 10.10 -9.51
N GLU A 92 -9.33 8.82 -9.18
CA GLU A 92 -9.64 7.70 -10.09
C GLU A 92 -11.11 7.69 -10.45
N ALA A 93 -12.00 7.67 -9.45
CA ALA A 93 -13.45 7.65 -9.66
C ALA A 93 -13.93 8.86 -10.46
N GLN A 94 -13.44 10.05 -10.12
CA GLN A 94 -13.83 11.27 -10.80
C GLN A 94 -13.42 11.26 -12.28
N LEU A 95 -12.17 10.89 -12.58
CA LEU A 95 -11.66 10.82 -13.96
C LEU A 95 -12.36 9.72 -14.79
N SER A 96 -12.64 8.57 -14.18
CA SER A 96 -13.38 7.48 -14.82
C SER A 96 -14.82 7.91 -15.15
N LEU A 97 -15.53 8.51 -14.20
CA LEU A 97 -16.89 9.01 -14.41
C LEU A 97 -16.93 10.18 -15.39
N ASP A 98 -15.94 11.08 -15.39
CA ASP A 98 -15.84 12.17 -16.37
C ASP A 98 -15.69 11.62 -17.79
N ARG A 99 -14.93 10.53 -17.97
CA ARG A 99 -14.82 9.85 -19.27
C ARG A 99 -16.12 9.19 -19.69
N LEU A 100 -16.76 8.46 -18.78
CA LEU A 100 -18.09 7.89 -19.04
C LEU A 100 -19.07 8.98 -19.45
N GLY A 101 -19.11 10.10 -18.74
CA GLY A 101 -19.96 11.24 -19.07
C GLY A 101 -19.64 11.89 -20.41
N ARG A 102 -18.40 11.82 -20.92
CA ARG A 102 -18.06 12.26 -22.28
C ARG A 102 -18.56 11.26 -23.33
N SER A 103 -18.37 9.97 -23.10
CA SER A 103 -18.87 8.90 -23.99
C SER A 103 -20.39 8.99 -24.16
N ILE A 104 -21.13 9.07 -23.04
CA ILE A 104 -22.59 9.16 -23.07
C ILE A 104 -23.09 10.44 -23.77
N ARG A 105 -22.42 11.58 -23.54
CA ARG A 105 -22.76 12.82 -24.26
C ARG A 105 -22.52 12.70 -25.76
N ALA A 106 -21.40 12.12 -26.18
CA ALA A 106 -21.11 11.88 -27.60
C ALA A 106 -22.20 10.99 -28.23
N ARG A 107 -22.56 9.88 -27.58
CA ARG A 107 -23.61 8.98 -28.04
C ARG A 107 -24.98 9.67 -28.14
N TYR A 108 -25.32 10.52 -27.16
CA TYR A 108 -26.57 11.27 -27.20
C TYR A 108 -26.60 12.27 -28.38
N ILE A 109 -25.48 12.94 -28.68
CA ILE A 109 -25.38 13.84 -29.84
C ILE A 109 -25.61 13.08 -31.16
N GLU A 110 -25.16 11.83 -31.25
CA GLU A 110 -25.32 11.00 -32.44
C GLU A 110 -26.72 10.40 -32.60
N THR A 111 -27.34 9.98 -31.49
CA THR A 111 -28.57 9.16 -31.50
C THR A 111 -29.81 9.86 -30.97
N ALA A 112 -29.65 11.04 -30.36
CA ALA A 112 -30.68 11.80 -29.65
C ALA A 112 -31.39 11.00 -28.54
N ALA A 113 -30.76 9.96 -28.01
CA ALA A 113 -31.28 9.13 -26.94
C ALA A 113 -30.15 8.62 -26.03
N PHE A 114 -30.47 8.39 -24.76
CA PHE A 114 -29.59 7.62 -23.86
C PHE A 114 -29.79 6.11 -24.09
N PRO A 115 -28.78 5.28 -23.81
CA PRO A 115 -28.93 3.83 -23.88
C PRO A 115 -30.00 3.35 -22.89
N ASP A 116 -30.87 2.44 -23.30
CA ASP A 116 -31.83 1.80 -22.39
C ASP A 116 -31.20 0.52 -21.83
N ALA A 117 -30.37 0.69 -20.80
CA ALA A 117 -29.59 -0.39 -20.21
C ALA A 117 -29.27 -0.11 -18.74
N THR A 118 -28.94 -1.17 -18.01
CA THR A 118 -28.46 -1.11 -16.64
C THR A 118 -27.30 -2.08 -16.50
N ALA A 119 -26.21 -1.63 -15.90
CA ALA A 119 -25.11 -2.50 -15.49
C ALA A 119 -25.10 -2.65 -13.97
N PRO A 120 -25.02 -3.90 -13.45
CA PRO A 120 -24.86 -4.13 -12.03
C PRO A 120 -23.48 -3.68 -11.54
N LEU A 121 -23.27 -3.72 -10.23
CA LEU A 121 -21.98 -3.40 -9.62
C LEU A 121 -20.89 -4.32 -10.19
N THR A 122 -19.92 -3.72 -10.88
CA THR A 122 -18.88 -4.41 -11.66
C THR A 122 -17.50 -3.96 -11.20
N PRO A 123 -16.57 -4.88 -10.87
CA PRO A 123 -16.80 -6.32 -10.69
C PRO A 123 -17.80 -6.62 -9.57
N GLU A 124 -18.41 -7.81 -9.54
CA GLU A 124 -19.45 -8.16 -8.53
C GLU A 124 -18.90 -8.22 -7.10
N ARG A 125 -17.67 -8.73 -6.94
CA ARG A 125 -17.01 -8.84 -5.64
C ARG A 125 -16.38 -7.52 -5.23
N ALA A 126 -16.56 -7.14 -3.97
CA ALA A 126 -16.01 -5.92 -3.41
C ALA A 126 -14.48 -5.85 -3.55
N CYS A 127 -13.93 -4.68 -3.91
CA CYS A 127 -12.49 -4.52 -4.09
C CYS A 127 -11.68 -4.91 -2.83
N CYS A 128 -12.23 -4.72 -1.63
CA CYS A 128 -11.57 -5.05 -0.37
C CYS A 128 -11.46 -6.56 -0.08
N GLU A 129 -12.28 -7.40 -0.72
CA GLU A 129 -12.14 -8.86 -0.64
C GLU A 129 -11.05 -9.42 -1.55
N GLN A 130 -10.49 -8.57 -2.40
CA GLN A 130 -9.53 -8.94 -3.42
C GLN A 130 -8.09 -8.71 -2.93
N PRO A 131 -7.09 -9.34 -3.56
CA PRO A 131 -5.69 -9.11 -3.22
C PRO A 131 -5.34 -7.61 -3.21
N MET A 132 -4.68 -7.16 -2.15
CA MET A 132 -4.27 -5.77 -1.95
C MET A 132 -5.41 -4.74 -1.85
N GLY A 133 -6.65 -5.19 -1.63
CA GLY A 133 -7.83 -4.31 -1.53
C GLY A 133 -8.12 -3.54 -2.82
N LYS A 134 -7.90 -4.19 -3.97
CA LYS A 134 -8.09 -3.59 -5.30
C LYS A 134 -9.01 -4.44 -6.15
N CYS A 135 -9.84 -3.79 -6.96
CA CYS A 135 -10.62 -4.48 -7.96
C CYS A 135 -9.70 -5.09 -9.04
N PRO A 136 -9.94 -6.34 -9.46
CA PRO A 136 -9.13 -7.02 -10.45
C PRO A 136 -9.21 -6.32 -11.81
N SER A 137 -8.10 -6.28 -12.55
CA SER A 137 -8.07 -5.86 -13.95
C SER A 137 -8.59 -6.97 -14.88
N ASN A 138 -9.79 -7.46 -14.61
CA ASN A 138 -10.43 -8.47 -15.43
C ASN A 138 -11.18 -7.78 -16.59
N PHE A 139 -10.63 -7.88 -17.80
CA PHE A 139 -11.23 -7.30 -18.99
C PHE A 139 -12.62 -7.89 -19.29
N ALA A 140 -12.87 -9.16 -18.96
CA ALA A 140 -14.13 -9.83 -19.26
C ALA A 140 -15.33 -9.12 -18.61
N ASP A 141 -15.16 -8.58 -17.40
CA ASP A 141 -16.21 -7.87 -16.66
C ASP A 141 -16.70 -6.61 -17.41
N TRP A 142 -15.81 -5.99 -18.20
CA TRP A 142 -16.07 -4.76 -18.95
C TRP A 142 -16.45 -5.02 -20.42
N THR A 143 -16.51 -6.29 -20.83
CA THR A 143 -16.99 -6.69 -22.15
C THR A 143 -18.45 -7.10 -22.18
N ALA A 144 -19.15 -7.07 -21.04
CA ALA A 144 -20.59 -7.29 -21.02
C ALA A 144 -21.29 -6.24 -21.92
N PRO A 145 -22.39 -6.60 -22.63
CA PRO A 145 -23.06 -5.69 -23.56
C PRO A 145 -23.38 -4.31 -22.96
N ALA A 146 -23.82 -4.28 -21.70
CA ALA A 146 -24.11 -3.05 -20.98
C ALA A 146 -22.89 -2.10 -20.89
N TRP A 147 -21.68 -2.61 -20.72
CA TRP A 147 -20.46 -1.78 -20.65
C TRP A 147 -19.92 -1.40 -22.02
N GLN A 148 -20.03 -2.31 -23.00
CA GLN A 148 -19.64 -2.05 -24.38
C GLN A 148 -20.50 -0.94 -25.02
N ASP A 149 -21.80 -0.95 -24.74
CA ASP A 149 -22.73 0.06 -25.24
C ASP A 149 -22.35 1.49 -24.82
N VAL A 150 -21.77 1.64 -23.63
CA VAL A 150 -21.39 2.95 -23.09
C VAL A 150 -19.91 3.27 -23.30
N ASP A 151 -19.18 2.45 -24.06
CA ASP A 151 -17.74 2.55 -24.32
C ASP A 151 -16.94 2.84 -23.04
N PHE A 152 -17.16 2.03 -22.00
CA PHE A 152 -16.54 2.21 -20.70
C PHE A 152 -15.79 0.97 -20.22
N ALA A 153 -14.54 1.20 -19.86
CA ALA A 153 -13.75 0.33 -19.00
C ALA A 153 -12.86 1.20 -18.10
N PRO A 154 -12.65 0.84 -16.83
CA PRO A 154 -11.65 1.48 -16.00
C PRO A 154 -10.26 1.22 -16.59
N PHE A 155 -9.37 2.20 -16.43
CA PHE A 155 -8.05 2.16 -17.06
C PHE A 155 -7.12 1.06 -16.55
N GLU A 156 -7.15 0.79 -15.24
CA GLU A 156 -6.24 -0.10 -14.55
C GLU A 156 -6.94 -0.72 -13.32
N SER A 157 -6.21 -1.55 -12.55
CA SER A 157 -6.66 -2.04 -11.25
C SER A 157 -7.02 -0.87 -10.33
N GLY A 158 -8.30 -0.72 -10.06
CA GLY A 158 -8.87 0.40 -9.32
C GLY A 158 -9.26 0.07 -7.89
N ARG A 159 -9.78 1.08 -7.19
CA ARG A 159 -10.43 0.91 -5.86
C ARG A 159 -11.94 1.10 -5.91
N PHE A 160 -12.49 1.30 -7.10
CA PHE A 160 -13.92 1.52 -7.30
C PHE A 160 -14.51 0.42 -8.16
N GLN A 161 -15.69 -0.05 -7.75
CA GLN A 161 -16.63 -0.76 -8.58
C GLN A 161 -17.57 0.26 -9.24
N TYR A 162 -18.09 -0.09 -10.41
CA TYR A 162 -18.96 0.80 -11.16
C TYR A 162 -20.30 0.14 -11.43
N ARG A 163 -21.38 0.93 -11.42
CA ARG A 163 -22.70 0.51 -11.89
C ARG A 163 -23.36 1.68 -12.60
N TYR A 164 -24.35 1.40 -13.44
CA TYR A 164 -25.16 2.47 -14.00
C TYR A 164 -26.60 2.00 -14.24
N THR A 165 -27.51 2.96 -14.22
CA THR A 165 -28.89 2.81 -14.67
C THR A 165 -29.17 3.93 -15.65
N SER A 166 -29.67 3.57 -16.82
CA SER A 166 -29.98 4.53 -17.88
C SER A 166 -31.40 4.33 -18.37
N THR A 167 -32.08 5.44 -18.59
CA THR A 167 -33.43 5.52 -19.16
C THR A 167 -33.38 6.47 -20.35
N ALA A 168 -34.43 6.50 -21.18
CA ALA A 168 -34.49 7.39 -22.34
C ALA A 168 -34.28 8.89 -22.02
N ALA A 169 -34.55 9.33 -20.79
CA ALA A 169 -34.45 10.73 -20.39
C ALA A 169 -33.18 11.08 -19.58
N ARG A 170 -32.51 10.09 -18.99
CA ARG A 170 -31.46 10.32 -18.01
C ARG A 170 -30.54 9.11 -17.85
N PHE A 171 -29.25 9.38 -17.73
CA PHE A 171 -28.22 8.40 -17.42
C PHE A 171 -27.64 8.67 -16.03
N GLU A 172 -27.61 7.66 -15.16
CA GLU A 172 -26.97 7.74 -13.85
C GLU A 172 -25.94 6.62 -13.69
N ALA A 173 -24.74 6.97 -13.27
CA ALA A 173 -23.71 6.00 -12.91
C ALA A 173 -23.12 6.29 -11.55
N GLU A 174 -22.62 5.25 -10.90
CA GLU A 174 -21.98 5.34 -9.60
C GLU A 174 -20.63 4.63 -9.63
N ALA A 175 -19.63 5.26 -9.01
CA ALA A 175 -18.37 4.65 -8.67
C ALA A 175 -18.33 4.50 -7.15
N ILE A 176 -18.32 3.25 -6.68
CA ILE A 176 -18.46 2.88 -5.28
C ILE A 176 -17.18 2.17 -4.85
N GLY A 177 -16.56 2.63 -3.76
CA GLY A 177 -15.34 2.04 -3.26
C GLY A 177 -15.20 2.19 -1.76
N ASP A 178 -14.46 1.29 -1.15
CA ASP A 178 -13.95 1.39 0.21
C ASP A 178 -12.43 1.57 0.08
N LEU A 179 -11.94 2.75 0.48
CA LEU A 179 -10.56 3.15 0.16
C LEU A 179 -9.53 2.49 1.07
N ASP A 180 -9.86 2.25 2.33
CA ASP A 180 -8.98 1.66 3.35
C ASP A 180 -9.50 0.37 3.96
N CYS A 181 -10.60 -0.17 3.42
CA CYS A 181 -11.19 -1.43 3.81
C CYS A 181 -11.71 -1.44 5.24
N ASP A 182 -12.21 -0.29 5.70
CA ASP A 182 -12.78 -0.10 7.04
C ASP A 182 -14.30 -0.32 7.09
N GLY A 183 -14.93 -0.57 5.93
CA GLY A 183 -16.37 -0.73 5.76
C GLY A 183 -17.10 0.56 5.38
N THR A 184 -16.41 1.69 5.31
CA THR A 184 -16.96 2.99 4.95
C THR A 184 -16.92 3.17 3.43
N MET A 185 -18.07 2.99 2.80
CA MET A 185 -18.20 3.18 1.36
C MET A 185 -18.23 4.65 0.98
N ILE A 186 -17.40 5.04 0.03
CA ILE A 186 -17.52 6.31 -0.69
C ILE A 186 -18.17 6.08 -2.05
N THR A 187 -19.09 6.96 -2.42
CA THR A 187 -19.83 6.88 -3.69
C THR A 187 -19.72 8.20 -4.44
N TYR A 188 -19.13 8.16 -5.62
CA TYR A 188 -19.24 9.23 -6.61
C TYR A 188 -20.41 8.94 -7.52
N ARG A 189 -21.16 9.98 -7.89
CA ARG A 189 -22.31 9.84 -8.78
C ARG A 189 -22.13 10.70 -10.03
N LEU A 190 -22.29 10.10 -11.20
CA LEU A 190 -22.45 10.78 -12.46
C LEU A 190 -23.93 10.85 -12.79
N VAL A 191 -24.41 12.04 -13.15
CA VAL A 191 -25.71 12.25 -13.76
C VAL A 191 -25.49 12.90 -15.13
N VAL A 192 -26.17 12.38 -16.15
CA VAL A 192 -26.28 13.02 -17.46
C VAL A 192 -27.75 13.23 -17.78
N ASP A 193 -28.12 14.50 -17.90
CA ASP A 193 -29.47 14.94 -18.26
C ASP A 193 -29.42 15.64 -19.62
N ALA A 194 -30.45 15.46 -20.45
CA ALA A 194 -30.61 16.22 -21.68
C ALA A 194 -31.60 17.37 -21.46
N VAL A 195 -31.09 18.60 -21.41
CA VAL A 195 -31.91 19.82 -21.29
C VAL A 195 -31.95 20.47 -22.66
N ASP A 196 -33.15 20.62 -23.23
CA ASP A 196 -33.37 21.19 -24.57
C ASP A 196 -32.55 20.49 -25.68
N GLY A 197 -32.36 19.17 -25.56
CA GLY A 197 -31.57 18.39 -26.50
C GLY A 197 -30.05 18.50 -26.33
N ASN A 198 -29.57 19.26 -25.34
CA ASN A 198 -28.15 19.35 -25.01
C ASN A 198 -27.82 18.48 -23.77
N PRO A 199 -27.00 17.43 -23.91
CA PRO A 199 -26.68 16.55 -22.81
C PRO A 199 -25.62 17.16 -21.88
N HIS A 200 -25.94 17.33 -20.60
CA HIS A 200 -25.07 17.89 -19.58
C HIS A 200 -24.68 16.82 -18.56
N ALA A 201 -23.37 16.60 -18.39
CA ALA A 201 -22.82 15.61 -17.47
C ALA A 201 -22.28 16.29 -16.22
N GLN A 202 -22.64 15.77 -15.04
CA GLN A 202 -22.17 16.26 -13.75
C GLN A 202 -21.73 15.10 -12.87
N VAL A 203 -20.47 15.13 -12.43
CA VAL A 203 -19.96 14.21 -11.41
C VAL A 203 -20.04 14.90 -10.04
N THR A 204 -20.70 14.24 -9.09
CA THR A 204 -20.87 14.70 -7.71
C THR A 204 -20.03 13.81 -6.79
N PRO A 205 -19.11 14.40 -5.99
CA PRO A 205 -18.34 13.65 -5.00
C PRO A 205 -19.20 13.18 -3.83
N PRO A 206 -18.72 12.24 -3.00
CA PRO A 206 -19.42 11.82 -1.78
C PRO A 206 -19.60 13.00 -0.82
N THR A 207 -20.71 12.99 -0.08
CA THR A 207 -21.05 14.02 0.92
C THR A 207 -20.19 13.94 2.19
N THR A 208 -19.67 12.76 2.50
CA THR A 208 -18.73 12.52 3.61
C THR A 208 -17.30 12.57 3.08
N GLN A 209 -16.49 13.50 3.60
CA GLN A 209 -15.09 13.70 3.19
C GLN A 209 -14.09 12.82 3.94
N ASP A 210 -14.55 12.00 4.87
CA ASP A 210 -13.69 11.28 5.81
C ASP A 210 -12.81 10.21 5.14
#